data_AF-A0A0B2A2R0-F1
#
_entry.id   AF-A0A0B2A2R0-F1
#
_cell.length_a   1.000
_cell.length_b   1.000
_cell.length_c   1.000
_cell.angle_alpha   90.00
_cell.angle_beta   90.00
_cell.angle_gamma   90.00
#
_symmetry.space_group_name_H-M   'P 1'
#
loop_
_entity.id
_entity.type
_entity.pdbx_description
1 polymer ?
#
loop_
_entity_poly.entity_id
_entity_poly.type
_entity_poly.pdbx_seq_one_letter_code
_entity_poly.pdbx_strand_id
1 'polypeptide(L)' 'MDHATAAAILGISPSRLRHHVRLGDVTPHFTGTKPLYAISELERFVEDLPTHPGHLPVV' A
#
# COMPACT_ATOMS: atom_id res chain seq x y z
N MET A 1 3.18 -1.86 11.89
CA MET A 1 1.71 -2.01 12.09
C MET A 1 1.17 -3.16 11.25
N ASP A 2 -0.04 -3.67 11.52
CA ASP A 2 -0.62 -4.75 10.72
C ASP A 2 -1.34 -4.26 9.45
N HIS A 3 -1.75 -5.21 8.60
CA HIS A 3 -2.30 -4.93 7.28
C HIS A 3 -3.61 -4.12 7.30
N ALA A 4 -4.52 -4.43 8.24
CA ALA A 4 -5.78 -3.72 8.36
C ALA A 4 -5.55 -2.27 8.81
N THR A 5 -4.65 -2.07 9.78
CA THR A 5 -4.27 -0.74 10.27
C THR A 5 -3.59 0.09 9.17
N ALA A 6 -2.66 -0.52 8.42
CA ALA A 6 -1.98 0.16 7.32
C ALA A 6 -2.96 0.61 6.22
N ALA A 7 -3.92 -0.25 5.84
CA ALA A 7 -4.93 0.09 4.84
C ALA A 7 -5.82 1.25 5.31
N ALA A 8 -6.23 1.23 6.58
CA ALA A 8 -7.03 2.30 7.18
C ALA A 8 -6.28 3.64 7.20
N ILE A 9 -5.00 3.65 7.56
CA ILE A 9 -4.16 4.87 7.56
C ILE A 9 -4.01 5.45 6.15
N LEU A 10 -3.80 4.59 5.15
CA LEU A 10 -3.71 4.99 3.76
C LEU A 10 -5.06 5.42 3.15
N GLY A 11 -6.18 5.22 3.84
CA GLY A 11 -7.51 5.52 3.30
C GLY A 11 -7.93 4.61 2.13
N ILE A 12 -7.38 3.39 2.03
CA ILE A 12 -7.69 2.43 0.96
C ILE A 12 -8.23 1.10 1.52
N SER A 13 -8.87 0.30 0.67
CA SER A 13 -9.31 -1.03 1.08
C SER A 13 -8.13 -1.98 1.33
N PRO A 14 -8.25 -2.96 2.24
CA PRO A 14 -7.22 -3.98 2.45
C PRO A 14 -6.87 -4.76 1.17
N SER A 15 -7.87 -5.02 0.32
CA SER A 15 -7.65 -5.68 -0.98
C SER A 15 -6.77 -4.84 -1.91
N ARG A 16 -6.91 -3.51 -1.88
CA ARG A 16 -6.10 -2.58 -2.68
C ARG A 16 -4.68 -2.47 -2.15
N LEU A 17 -4.49 -2.41 -0.82
CA LEU A 17 -3.16 -2.50 -0.23
C LEU A 17 -2.46 -3.83 -0.59
N ARG A 18 -3.19 -4.95 -0.51
CA ARG A 18 -2.66 -6.26 -0.94
C ARG A 18 -2.26 -6.27 -2.42
N HIS A 19 -2.99 -5.56 -3.27
CA HIS A 19 -2.64 -5.43 -4.68
C HIS A 19 -1.30 -4.71 -4.86
N HIS A 20 -1.11 -3.55 -4.23
CA HIS A 20 0.17 -2.82 -4.25
C HIS A 20 1.34 -3.64 -3.70
N VAL A 21 1.13 -4.41 -2.64
CA VAL A 21 2.13 -5.36 -2.12
C VAL A 21 2.49 -6.42 -3.15
N ARG A 22 1.51 -6.95 -3.88
CA ARG A 22 1.74 -7.96 -4.95
C ARG A 22 2.47 -7.37 -6.16
N LEU A 23 2.27 -6.09 -6.45
CA LEU A 23 2.97 -5.36 -7.51
C LEU A 23 4.40 -4.96 -7.12
N GLY A 24 4.71 -4.98 -5.82
CA GLY A 24 6.02 -4.56 -5.30
C GLY A 24 6.09 -3.07 -4.94
N ASP A 25 4.98 -2.34 -5.00
CA ASP A 25 4.93 -0.91 -4.68
C ASP A 25 5.13 -0.65 -3.16
N VAL A 26 4.72 -1.61 -2.33
CA VAL A 26 4.82 -1.56 -0.87
C VAL A 26 5.46 -2.83 -0.36
N THR A 27 6.55 -2.69 0.40
CA THR A 27 7.31 -3.82 0.95
C THR A 27 6.96 -4.08 2.43
N PRO A 28 6.22 -5.15 2.75
CA PRO A 28 6.00 -5.55 4.13
C PRO A 28 7.21 -6.31 4.70
N HIS A 29 7.42 -6.16 6.00
CA HIS A 29 8.23 -7.08 6.80
C HIS A 29 7.33 -8.21 7.32
N PHE A 30 7.90 -9.33 7.76
CA PHE A 30 7.13 -10.47 8.24
C PHE A 30 7.53 -10.90 9.63
N THR A 31 6.54 -11.13 10.50
CA THR A 31 6.69 -11.89 11.74
C THR A 31 5.88 -13.18 11.59
N GLY A 32 6.58 -14.28 11.28
CA GLY A 32 5.94 -15.49 10.77
C GLY A 32 5.19 -15.21 9.46
N THR A 33 3.88 -15.46 9.44
CA THR A 33 3.02 -15.20 8.27
C THR A 33 2.33 -13.84 8.32
N LYS A 34 2.46 -13.08 9.42
CA LYS A 34 1.79 -11.79 9.58
C LYS A 34 2.64 -10.68 8.96
N PRO A 35 2.11 -9.92 7.98
CA PRO A 35 2.82 -8.78 7.42
C PRO A 35 2.79 -7.59 8.41
N LEU A 36 3.92 -6.90 8.48
CA LEU A 36 4.16 -5.68 9.25
C LEU A 36 4.62 -4.57 8.32
N TYR A 37 3.97 -3.43 8.42
CA TYR A 37 4.30 -2.24 7.63
C TYR A 37 5.03 -1.23 8.51
N ALA A 38 6.16 -0.74 8.01
CA ALA A 38 6.88 0.40 8.59
C ALA A 38 6.14 1.69 8.19
N ILE A 39 6.12 2.68 9.09
CA ILE A 39 5.47 3.97 8.80
C ILE A 39 6.15 4.65 7.60
N SER A 40 7.48 4.71 7.61
CA SER A 40 8.28 5.32 6.54
C SER A 40 8.05 4.70 5.16
N GLU A 41 7.77 3.40 5.10
CA GLU A 41 7.43 2.73 3.84
C GLU A 41 6.06 3.18 3.30
N LEU A 42 5.08 3.36 4.19
CA LEU A 42 3.76 3.85 3.83
C LEU A 42 3.80 5.33 3.42
N GLU A 43 4.62 6.13 4.09
CA GLU A 43 4.88 7.53 3.72
C GLU A 43 5.53 7.62 2.33
N ARG A 44 6.62 6.87 2.08
CA ARG A 44 7.26 6.80 0.75
C ARG A 44 6.25 6.39 -0.33
N PHE A 45 5.44 5.37 -0.05
CA PHE A 45 4.43 4.93 -1.01
C PHE A 45 3.45 6.04 -1.38
N VAL A 46 2.98 6.84 -0.42
CA VAL A 46 2.08 7.97 -0.68
C VAL A 46 2.78 9.08 -1.47
N GLU A 47 4.04 9.37 -1.17
CA GLU A 47 4.85 10.37 -1.88
C GLU A 47 5.08 9.99 -3.35
N ASP A 48 5.21 8.70 -3.64
CA ASP A 48 5.40 8.18 -5.00
C ASP A 48 4.09 8.14 -5.81
N LEU A 49 2.92 8.33 -5.18
CA LEU A 49 1.64 8.30 -5.89
C LEU A 49 1.47 9.53 -6.81
N PRO A 50 0.83 9.36 -7.97
CA PRO A 50 0.45 10.49 -8.80
C PRO A 50 -0.42 11.49 -8.04
N THR A 51 -0.05 12.77 -8.08
CA THR A 51 -0.82 13.87 -7.48
C THR A 51 -2.04 14.29 -8.29
N HIS A 52 -2.15 13.77 -9.52
CA HIS A 52 -3.25 14.04 -10.43
C HIS A 52 -3.87 12.72 -10.90
N PRO A 53 -5.20 12.65 -11.04
CA PRO A 53 -5.86 11.44 -11.52
C PRO A 53 -5.45 11.16 -12.97
N GLY A 54 -4.77 10.03 -13.18
CA GLY A 54 -4.53 9.52 -14.53
C GLY A 54 -5.81 8.92 -15.10
N HIS A 55 -6.18 9.33 -16.32
CA HIS A 55 -7.19 8.59 -17.07
C HIS A 55 -6.60 7.23 -17.46
N LEU A 56 -7.17 6.13 -16.95
CA LEU A 56 -6.91 4.82 -17.53
C LEU A 56 -7.45 4.86 -18.97
N PRO A 57 -6.66 4.51 -19.99
CA PRO A 57 -7.20 4.36 -21.33
C PRO A 57 -8.29 3.29 -21.27
N VAL A 58 -9.50 3.67 -21.69
CA VAL A 58 -10.60 2.73 -21.88
C VAL A 58 -10.19 1.86 -23.07
N VAL A 59 -9.81 0.61 -22.80
CA VAL A 59 -9.59 -0.42 -23.82
C VAL A 59 -10.92 -1.07 -24.16
#